data_AF-A0A2V9GR97-F1
#
_entry.id   AF-A0A2V9GR97-F1
#
_cell.length_a   1.000
_cell.length_b   1.000
_cell.length_c   1.000
_cell.angle_alpha   90.00
_cell.angle_beta   90.00
_cell.angle_gamma   90.00
#
_symmetry.space_group_name_H-M   'P 1'
#
loop_
_entity.id
_entity.type
_entity.pdbx_description
1 polymer ?
#
loop_
_entity_poly.entity_id
_entity_poly.type
_entity_poly.pdbx_seq_one_letter_code
_entity_poly.pdbx_strand_id
1 'polypeptide(L)'
;MMEMEKPSSGQDLLAGPFVRPRLARLCRPVHGSSFINGDVPGSAIYNYPNDQSARMIWYHDHAYALTRTNAYAGIASAYLITDDAESLLINAGVLPDVDGYPLGIPLVIQDKSFWDGERGQDPGYGSIPPAGAKVGSLWYPHTYEGPPLAAQTLPPDCGSGSGRWDSMGGTPPPVSGVPEFFSDTILVNGAPYPVLPVERRRYRFRLLNGSQARFYNLQLYVSDGSADGITLKDSGQVDSNGNPLLVPANASGPRMIQIGNEAGFLPAPAVLNNPAMPIGYKLVGSSAFDPTIGNANRYTLLMAPAERPDIIVDFREVPAGTEVILYNDAPAPFPGGEIRNDYYVGRADLTCIGGAPATVPGYGPDTRVIMKFVVGNATVQELTFDQTLAALKTALPITFQATQPGTSIQPDNGTKAKTLNEDFDTYGRLRQRLGIPTRTGDGASDYLETPKDIAQAGEVQRWTIFNLTGDTHPMHFHLVNVVVRKREAWKFDPNTGGPVFPLSVIPGSARLPDANEKGWKETVRMNPGEAVTVDMKFDLPPGKPAAPSPRLLSKYGIRGAEYVWHCHILEHEEHDMMHVMAVM
;
A
#
# COMPACT_ATOMS: atom_id res chain seq x y z
N MET A 1 -32.37 -0.60 18.87
CA MET A 1 -33.58 0.19 18.63
C MET A 1 -33.27 1.64 18.96
N MET A 2 -33.30 2.47 17.93
CA MET A 2 -33.50 3.91 18.01
C MET A 2 -34.23 4.22 16.70
N GLU A 3 -35.52 4.56 16.78
CA GLU A 3 -36.33 4.92 15.62
C GLU A 3 -35.78 6.20 14.99
N MET A 4 -35.68 6.22 13.67
CA MET A 4 -35.33 7.41 12.89
C MET A 4 -36.63 8.12 12.49
N GLU A 5 -36.89 9.29 13.07
CA GLU A 5 -37.76 10.29 12.44
C GLU A 5 -36.95 11.18 11.50
N LYS A 6 -37.46 11.40 10.29
CA LYS A 6 -36.93 12.33 9.29
C LYS A 6 -36.89 13.77 9.84
N PRO A 7 -35.79 14.53 9.67
CA PRO A 7 -35.84 15.97 9.82
C PRO A 7 -36.24 16.64 8.49
N SER A 8 -37.29 17.45 8.56
CA SER A 8 -37.59 18.50 7.59
C SER A 8 -36.63 19.68 7.76
N SER A 9 -36.13 20.19 6.63
CA SER A 9 -35.58 21.54 6.37
C SER A 9 -34.42 22.06 7.24
N GLY A 10 -33.40 22.57 6.55
CA GLY A 10 -32.10 22.95 7.10
C GLY A 10 -32.10 24.08 8.13
N GLN A 11 -31.13 24.00 9.04
CA GLN A 11 -30.15 25.06 9.36
C GLN A 11 -29.13 24.50 10.37
N ASP A 12 -27.87 24.89 10.17
CA ASP A 12 -26.71 24.89 11.07
C ASP A 12 -26.62 23.89 12.25
N LEU A 13 -25.64 22.98 12.16
CA LEU A 13 -25.17 22.19 13.30
C LEU A 13 -23.65 22.35 13.48
N LEU A 14 -23.25 23.46 14.12
CA LEU A 14 -22.02 23.52 14.91
C LEU A 14 -22.35 24.19 16.25
N ALA A 15 -22.00 23.47 17.34
CA ALA A 15 -22.07 23.83 18.77
C ALA A 15 -23.35 23.46 19.55
N GLY A 16 -23.25 22.42 20.40
CA GLY A 16 -24.21 22.08 21.47
C GLY A 16 -23.70 20.91 22.35
N PRO A 17 -24.02 20.85 23.66
CA PRO A 17 -23.14 20.28 24.69
C PRO A 17 -23.21 18.76 24.87
N PHE A 18 -22.06 18.14 25.19
CA PHE A 18 -21.93 16.72 25.51
C PHE A 18 -22.73 16.34 26.77
N VAL A 19 -23.80 15.56 26.59
CA VAL A 19 -24.47 14.83 27.67
C VAL A 19 -23.80 13.46 27.83
N ARG A 20 -23.21 13.20 29.00
CA ARG A 20 -22.57 11.90 29.33
C ARG A 20 -23.63 10.79 29.51
N PRO A 21 -23.56 9.64 28.81
CA PRO A 21 -24.39 8.48 29.14
C PRO A 21 -23.87 7.76 30.39
N ARG A 22 -24.77 7.31 31.26
CA ARG A 22 -24.46 6.41 32.38
C ARG A 22 -24.11 5.02 31.84
N LEU A 23 -22.87 4.59 32.05
CA LEU A 23 -22.38 3.24 31.75
C LEU A 23 -23.07 2.19 32.65
N ALA A 24 -23.78 1.25 32.03
CA ALA A 24 -24.16 0.00 32.66
C ALA A 24 -22.90 -0.85 32.93
N ARG A 25 -22.83 -1.47 34.12
CA ARG A 25 -21.74 -2.37 34.53
C ARG A 25 -21.72 -3.62 33.63
N LEU A 26 -20.88 -3.60 32.60
CA LEU A 26 -20.34 -4.79 31.94
C LEU A 26 -18.92 -5.05 32.48
N CYS A 27 -18.54 -6.32 32.55
CA CYS A 27 -17.31 -6.86 33.15
C CYS A 27 -16.10 -5.93 33.01
N ARG A 28 -15.44 -5.62 34.13
CA ARG A 28 -14.15 -4.92 34.12
C ARG A 28 -13.13 -5.79 33.37
N PRO A 29 -12.57 -5.35 32.24
CA PRO A 29 -11.38 -5.99 31.70
C PRO A 29 -10.29 -5.91 32.77
N VAL A 30 -9.67 -7.04 33.10
CA VAL A 30 -8.43 -7.02 33.88
C VAL A 30 -7.35 -6.50 32.92
N HIS A 31 -7.08 -5.20 32.93
CA HIS A 31 -5.92 -4.67 32.23
C HIS A 31 -4.67 -5.24 32.92
N GLY A 32 -3.83 -5.93 32.16
CA GLY A 32 -2.48 -6.29 32.61
C GLY A 32 -1.68 -5.03 32.96
N SER A 33 -0.55 -5.20 33.66
CA SER A 33 0.45 -4.14 33.81
C SER A 33 0.77 -3.51 32.45
N SER A 34 1.00 -2.19 32.38
CA SER A 34 1.39 -1.54 31.13
C SER A 34 2.59 -2.27 30.53
N PHE A 35 2.45 -2.70 29.26
CA PHE A 35 3.49 -3.40 28.51
C PHE A 35 4.41 -2.43 27.76
N ILE A 36 4.08 -1.13 27.71
CA ILE A 36 4.85 -0.09 27.03
C ILE A 36 4.86 1.15 27.92
N ASN A 37 5.98 1.42 28.61
CA ASN A 37 6.40 2.72 29.18
C ASN A 37 5.31 3.78 29.44
N GLY A 38 4.27 3.44 30.21
CA GLY A 38 3.16 4.34 30.52
C GLY A 38 2.89 4.39 32.02
N ASP A 39 2.56 5.59 32.51
CA ASP A 39 2.34 5.84 33.95
C ASP A 39 1.00 5.29 34.46
N VAL A 40 0.09 4.89 33.54
CA VAL A 40 -1.18 4.24 33.87
C VAL A 40 -1.37 2.92 33.09
N PRO A 41 -2.09 1.92 33.64
CA PRO A 41 -2.37 0.67 32.95
C PRO A 41 -3.02 0.88 31.57
N GLY A 42 -2.48 0.22 30.54
CA GLY A 42 -2.99 0.31 29.16
C GLY A 42 -2.59 1.60 28.41
N SER A 43 -1.62 2.37 28.91
CA SER A 43 -1.06 3.54 28.21
C SER A 43 0.39 3.34 27.79
N ALA A 44 0.82 4.10 26.80
CA ALA A 44 2.18 4.19 26.28
C ALA A 44 2.54 5.65 25.97
N ILE A 45 3.80 6.04 26.17
CA ILE A 45 4.32 7.36 25.81
C ILE A 45 5.19 7.23 24.55
N TYR A 46 4.81 7.97 23.50
CA TYR A 46 5.57 8.11 22.26
C TYR A 46 6.13 9.53 22.16
N ASN A 47 7.45 9.65 22.01
CA ASN A 47 8.11 10.93 21.78
C ASN A 47 8.59 10.99 20.34
N TYR A 48 7.99 11.86 19.53
CA TYR A 48 8.38 12.06 18.14
C TYR A 48 9.27 13.31 18.02
N PRO A 49 10.50 13.19 17.51
CA PRO A 49 11.40 14.33 17.37
C PRO A 49 10.93 15.31 16.30
N ASN A 50 10.22 14.81 15.26
CA ASN A 50 9.72 15.60 14.13
C ASN A 50 10.80 16.47 13.46
N ASP A 51 12.04 15.98 13.44
CA ASP A 51 13.23 16.64 12.87
C ASP A 51 13.50 16.24 11.41
N GLN A 52 12.55 15.55 10.79
CA GLN A 52 12.57 15.14 9.40
C GLN A 52 12.04 16.27 8.49
N SER A 53 12.41 16.24 7.20
CA SER A 53 11.85 17.16 6.20
C SER A 53 10.33 17.04 6.04
N ALA A 54 9.67 18.10 5.57
CA ALA A 54 8.22 18.12 5.33
C ALA A 54 7.76 16.91 4.51
N ARG A 55 6.77 16.18 5.04
CA ARG A 55 6.25 14.92 4.48
C ARG A 55 4.93 14.53 5.15
N MET A 56 4.19 13.63 4.52
CA MET A 56 3.12 12.89 5.20
C MET A 56 3.70 11.60 5.76
N ILE A 57 3.86 11.55 7.09
CA ILE A 57 3.98 10.30 7.81
C ILE A 57 2.58 9.81 8.20
N TRP A 58 2.52 8.69 8.89
CA TRP A 58 1.29 8.13 9.40
C TRP A 58 1.61 7.26 10.61
N TYR A 59 0.63 7.09 11.48
CA TYR A 59 0.71 6.13 12.57
C TYR A 59 -0.36 5.06 12.36
N HIS A 60 0.02 3.82 12.60
CA HIS A 60 -0.89 2.68 12.62
C HIS A 60 -0.49 1.73 13.74
N ASP A 61 -1.38 0.82 14.10
CA ASP A 61 -1.03 -0.23 15.05
C ASP A 61 0.11 -1.11 14.51
N HIS A 62 0.98 -1.57 15.40
CA HIS A 62 2.12 -2.44 15.08
C HIS A 62 2.28 -3.50 16.19
N ALA A 63 1.14 -3.96 16.74
CA ALA A 63 1.16 -4.97 17.79
C ALA A 63 1.48 -6.33 17.17
N TYR A 64 2.57 -6.94 17.64
CA TYR A 64 3.00 -8.27 17.18
C TYR A 64 1.84 -9.28 17.22
N ALA A 65 1.65 -10.00 16.11
CA ALA A 65 0.56 -10.97 15.89
C ALA A 65 -0.86 -10.38 15.76
N LEU A 66 -1.03 -9.06 15.74
CA LEU A 66 -2.34 -8.39 15.66
C LEU A 66 -2.41 -7.22 14.67
N THR A 67 -1.27 -6.78 14.11
CA THR A 67 -1.15 -5.59 13.24
C THR A 67 -2.28 -5.54 12.21
N ARG A 68 -2.49 -6.61 11.43
CA ARG A 68 -3.49 -6.61 10.35
C ARG A 68 -4.88 -6.34 10.87
N THR A 69 -5.29 -6.98 11.97
CA THR A 69 -6.64 -6.82 12.54
C THR A 69 -6.85 -5.46 13.20
N ASN A 70 -5.85 -4.92 13.88
CA ASN A 70 -5.93 -3.61 14.54
C ASN A 70 -5.91 -2.45 13.53
N ALA A 71 -5.01 -2.50 12.54
CA ALA A 71 -5.01 -1.54 11.42
C ALA A 71 -6.30 -1.66 10.61
N TYR A 72 -6.84 -2.88 10.45
CA TYR A 72 -8.10 -3.12 9.76
C TYR A 72 -9.28 -2.48 10.50
N ALA A 73 -9.30 -2.57 11.82
CA ALA A 73 -10.32 -1.97 12.69
C ALA A 73 -10.31 -0.44 12.68
N GLY A 74 -9.26 0.19 12.13
CA GLY A 74 -9.19 1.64 11.92
C GLY A 74 -8.09 2.36 12.68
N ILE A 75 -7.16 1.64 13.33
CA ILE A 75 -5.98 2.26 13.96
C ILE A 75 -4.94 2.57 12.88
N ALA A 76 -5.24 3.57 12.05
CA ALA A 76 -4.38 4.09 10.99
C ALA A 76 -4.77 5.55 10.69
N SER A 77 -3.83 6.48 10.75
CA SER A 77 -4.10 7.89 10.44
C SER A 77 -2.87 8.60 9.90
N ALA A 78 -3.10 9.52 8.97
CA ALA A 78 -2.08 10.42 8.47
C ALA A 78 -1.60 11.39 9.56
N TYR A 79 -0.34 11.81 9.45
CA TYR A 79 0.31 12.82 10.27
C TYR A 79 1.23 13.65 9.37
N LEU A 80 1.05 14.97 9.36
CA LEU A 80 1.81 15.87 8.50
C LEU A 80 2.96 16.53 9.28
N ILE A 81 4.17 16.38 8.77
CA ILE A 81 5.33 17.18 9.16
C ILE A 81 5.46 18.31 8.13
N THR A 82 5.63 19.53 8.60
CA THR A 82 5.77 20.74 7.79
C THR A 82 7.08 21.44 8.08
N ASP A 83 7.62 22.18 7.12
CA ASP A 83 8.84 22.98 7.31
C ASP A 83 8.77 24.32 6.55
N ASP A 84 9.78 25.16 6.76
CA ASP A 84 9.88 26.47 6.10
C ASP A 84 10.09 26.35 4.60
N ALA A 85 10.71 25.27 4.12
CA ALA A 85 10.97 25.07 2.69
C ALA A 85 9.67 24.80 1.92
N GLU A 86 8.77 23.98 2.49
CA GLU A 86 7.41 23.80 1.98
C GLU A 86 6.64 25.12 1.97
N SER A 87 6.71 25.88 3.06
CA SER A 87 6.06 27.19 3.18
C SER A 87 6.56 28.19 2.12
N LEU A 88 7.86 28.18 1.82
CA LEU A 88 8.45 29.02 0.76
C LEU A 88 7.92 28.65 -0.63
N LEU A 89 7.73 27.37 -0.92
CA LEU A 89 7.17 26.93 -2.21
C LEU A 89 5.71 27.31 -2.36
N ILE A 90 4.92 27.27 -1.28
CA ILE A 90 3.53 27.73 -1.24
C ILE A 90 3.49 29.25 -1.46
N ASN A 91 4.26 30.02 -0.69
CA ASN A 91 4.33 31.48 -0.79
C ASN A 91 4.80 31.97 -2.17
N ALA A 92 5.66 31.21 -2.84
CA ALA A 92 6.10 31.49 -4.20
C ALA A 92 5.08 31.09 -5.28
N GLY A 93 3.94 30.48 -4.91
CA GLY A 93 2.91 30.00 -5.83
C GLY A 93 3.30 28.75 -6.63
N VAL A 94 4.44 28.14 -6.30
CA VAL A 94 4.92 26.91 -6.96
C VAL A 94 3.99 25.76 -6.58
N LEU A 95 3.76 25.57 -5.29
CA LEU A 95 2.73 24.66 -4.77
C LEU A 95 1.38 25.38 -4.71
N PRO A 96 0.26 24.69 -4.98
CA PRO A 96 -1.06 25.29 -4.87
C PRO A 96 -1.42 25.55 -3.41
N ASP A 97 -2.01 26.71 -3.16
CA ASP A 97 -2.70 27.06 -1.92
C ASP A 97 -4.20 27.11 -2.22
N VAL A 98 -4.98 26.26 -1.56
CA VAL A 98 -6.42 26.10 -1.82
C VAL A 98 -7.21 26.43 -0.55
N ASP A 99 -7.69 27.67 -0.46
CA ASP A 99 -8.75 28.16 0.44
C ASP A 99 -8.93 27.39 1.76
N GLY A 100 -7.88 27.33 2.59
CA GLY A 100 -7.89 26.67 3.90
C GLY A 100 -7.15 25.33 3.98
N TYR A 101 -6.66 24.80 2.87
CA TYR A 101 -5.84 23.58 2.77
C TYR A 101 -4.46 23.83 2.12
N PRO A 102 -3.64 24.76 2.64
CA PRO A 102 -2.31 25.05 2.08
C PRO A 102 -1.36 23.83 2.09
N LEU A 103 -1.60 22.87 2.99
CA LEU A 103 -0.80 21.65 3.11
C LEU A 103 -1.25 20.54 2.15
N GLY A 104 -2.28 20.79 1.33
CA GLY A 104 -2.92 19.79 0.47
C GLY A 104 -3.97 18.95 1.20
N ILE A 105 -4.69 18.14 0.43
CA ILE A 105 -5.77 17.28 0.91
C ILE A 105 -5.24 15.85 1.06
N PRO A 106 -5.21 15.26 2.27
CA PRO A 106 -4.87 13.86 2.45
C PRO A 106 -5.95 12.95 1.83
N LEU A 107 -5.52 11.92 1.10
CA LEU A 107 -6.38 10.86 0.57
C LEU A 107 -5.85 9.52 1.09
N VAL A 108 -6.36 9.07 2.22
CA VAL A 108 -6.03 7.77 2.82
C VAL A 108 -6.94 6.71 2.22
N ILE A 109 -6.38 5.84 1.39
CA ILE A 109 -7.11 4.82 0.63
C ILE A 109 -6.97 3.48 1.36
N GLN A 110 -8.10 2.84 1.66
CA GLN A 110 -8.13 1.52 2.29
C GLN A 110 -9.20 0.66 1.62
N ASP A 111 -8.94 -0.62 1.39
CA ASP A 111 -9.99 -1.58 1.12
C ASP A 111 -10.53 -2.19 2.42
N LYS A 112 -11.87 -2.29 2.53
CA LYS A 112 -12.59 -2.93 3.64
C LYS A 112 -13.67 -3.88 3.11
N SER A 113 -14.13 -4.78 3.94
CA SER A 113 -15.28 -5.64 3.65
C SER A 113 -16.27 -5.48 4.79
N PHE A 114 -17.56 -5.48 4.46
CA PHE A 114 -18.63 -5.29 5.42
C PHE A 114 -19.53 -6.51 5.44
N TRP A 115 -19.98 -6.89 6.64
CA TRP A 115 -20.89 -8.00 6.86
C TRP A 115 -22.26 -7.68 6.26
N ASP A 116 -22.76 -8.47 5.32
CA ASP A 116 -24.04 -8.22 4.63
C ASP A 116 -25.23 -9.04 5.18
N GLY A 117 -25.01 -9.89 6.20
CA GLY A 117 -26.02 -10.72 6.87
C GLY A 117 -25.96 -12.21 6.52
N GLU A 118 -26.99 -13.00 6.85
CA GLU A 118 -27.06 -14.46 6.59
C GLU A 118 -27.11 -14.86 5.09
N ARG A 119 -27.03 -13.89 4.18
CA ARG A 119 -26.92 -14.10 2.73
C ARG A 119 -25.49 -13.94 2.21
N GLY A 120 -24.54 -13.61 3.08
CA GLY A 120 -23.13 -13.47 2.75
C GLY A 120 -22.51 -14.83 2.44
N GLN A 121 -21.75 -14.83 1.36
CA GLN A 121 -21.36 -16.01 0.61
C GLN A 121 -20.06 -16.68 1.10
N ASP A 122 -19.64 -16.40 2.34
CA ASP A 122 -18.51 -17.08 3.00
C ASP A 122 -19.04 -18.33 3.76
N PRO A 123 -18.40 -19.50 3.63
CA PRO A 123 -18.85 -20.74 4.30
C PRO A 123 -19.03 -20.64 5.82
N GLY A 124 -18.42 -19.66 6.51
CA GLY A 124 -18.54 -19.41 7.95
C GLY A 124 -19.42 -18.21 8.34
N TYR A 125 -19.99 -17.48 7.37
CA TYR A 125 -20.70 -16.22 7.61
C TYR A 125 -21.94 -16.36 8.48
N GLY A 126 -22.64 -17.51 8.40
CA GLY A 126 -23.84 -17.82 9.18
C GLY A 126 -23.56 -18.49 10.54
N SER A 127 -22.34 -18.98 10.78
CA SER A 127 -22.01 -19.79 11.96
C SER A 127 -21.13 -19.06 12.99
N ILE A 128 -20.46 -17.97 12.61
CA ILE A 128 -19.50 -17.26 13.48
C ILE A 128 -19.58 -15.71 13.43
N PRO A 129 -20.73 -15.03 13.27
CA PRO A 129 -20.72 -13.58 13.48
C PRO A 129 -20.40 -13.30 14.96
N PRO A 130 -19.42 -12.42 15.27
CA PRO A 130 -19.17 -12.00 16.65
C PRO A 130 -20.47 -11.51 17.31
N ALA A 131 -20.66 -11.82 18.58
CA ALA A 131 -21.87 -11.45 19.30
C ALA A 131 -22.13 -9.93 19.17
N GLY A 132 -23.27 -9.56 18.57
CA GLY A 132 -23.67 -8.17 18.35
C GLY A 132 -23.30 -7.57 16.98
N ALA A 133 -22.67 -8.34 16.08
CA ALA A 133 -22.48 -7.93 14.69
C ALA A 133 -23.84 -7.64 14.01
N LYS A 134 -23.87 -6.62 13.16
CA LYS A 134 -25.03 -6.18 12.37
C LYS A 134 -24.61 -5.94 10.94
N VAL A 135 -25.57 -5.97 10.01
CA VAL A 135 -25.31 -5.64 8.59
C VAL A 135 -24.58 -4.30 8.53
N GLY A 136 -23.45 -4.26 7.82
CA GLY A 136 -22.52 -3.13 7.76
C GLY A 136 -21.39 -3.12 8.79
N SER A 137 -21.26 -4.15 9.64
CA SER A 137 -20.08 -4.29 10.51
C SER A 137 -18.85 -4.66 9.69
N LEU A 138 -17.64 -4.27 10.10
CA LEU A 138 -16.42 -4.74 9.45
C LEU A 138 -16.35 -6.28 9.47
N TRP A 139 -15.94 -6.87 8.35
CA TRP A 139 -15.72 -8.30 8.19
C TRP A 139 -14.27 -8.56 7.80
N TYR A 140 -13.63 -9.52 8.45
CA TYR A 140 -12.29 -9.98 8.10
C TYR A 140 -12.36 -11.52 8.00
N PRO A 141 -11.93 -12.12 6.88
CA PRO A 141 -12.08 -13.56 6.66
C PRO A 141 -11.21 -14.36 7.63
N HIS A 142 -11.66 -15.58 7.93
CA HIS A 142 -10.99 -16.51 8.84
C HIS A 142 -10.68 -17.86 8.17
N THR A 143 -10.87 -17.94 6.86
CA THR A 143 -10.60 -19.12 6.02
C THR A 143 -9.63 -18.74 4.92
N TYR A 144 -8.67 -19.62 4.67
CA TYR A 144 -7.71 -19.49 3.58
C TYR A 144 -8.43 -19.64 2.24
N GLU A 145 -8.32 -18.64 1.36
CA GLU A 145 -8.76 -18.77 -0.02
C GLU A 145 -7.88 -19.80 -0.74
N GLY A 146 -8.49 -20.83 -1.33
CA GLY A 146 -7.74 -21.86 -2.06
C GLY A 146 -6.86 -21.30 -3.19
N PRO A 147 -5.92 -22.10 -3.72
CA PRO A 147 -4.90 -21.64 -4.67
C PRO A 147 -5.51 -20.88 -5.87
N PRO A 148 -4.73 -19.98 -6.51
CA PRO A 148 -5.17 -19.24 -7.69
C PRO A 148 -5.71 -20.19 -8.77
N LEU A 149 -6.76 -19.75 -9.48
CA LEU A 149 -7.35 -20.56 -10.53
C LEU A 149 -6.55 -20.37 -11.84
N ALA A 150 -6.35 -21.46 -12.58
CA ALA A 150 -5.73 -21.37 -13.91
C ALA A 150 -6.60 -20.55 -14.88
N ALA A 151 -5.96 -19.97 -15.91
CA ALA A 151 -6.59 -19.11 -16.92
C ALA A 151 -7.96 -19.61 -17.40
N GLN A 152 -9.00 -18.79 -17.22
CA GLN A 152 -10.38 -18.92 -17.76
C GLN A 152 -10.90 -20.31 -18.14
N THR A 153 -10.77 -21.32 -17.28
CA THR A 153 -11.70 -22.47 -17.32
C THR A 153 -12.81 -22.24 -16.30
N LEU A 154 -13.77 -21.38 -16.65
CA LEU A 154 -15.08 -21.39 -15.98
C LEU A 154 -15.73 -22.74 -16.31
N PRO A 155 -15.99 -23.62 -15.33
CA PRO A 155 -16.74 -24.84 -15.60
C PRO A 155 -18.14 -24.47 -16.11
N PRO A 156 -18.63 -25.08 -17.21
CA PRO A 156 -19.91 -24.70 -17.80
C PRO A 156 -21.13 -24.85 -16.88
N ASP A 157 -21.05 -25.72 -15.88
CA ASP A 157 -22.11 -25.97 -14.89
C ASP A 157 -21.52 -26.70 -13.67
N CYS A 158 -21.22 -25.97 -12.59
CA CYS A 158 -20.95 -26.56 -11.27
C CYS A 158 -22.08 -26.14 -10.32
N GLY A 159 -23.04 -27.05 -10.14
CA GLY A 159 -24.35 -26.86 -9.50
C GLY A 159 -24.37 -26.51 -8.00
N SER A 160 -23.36 -25.84 -7.46
CA SER A 160 -23.43 -25.15 -6.18
C SER A 160 -22.40 -24.03 -6.17
N GLY A 161 -22.85 -22.78 -6.35
CA GLY A 161 -22.01 -21.61 -6.10
C GLY A 161 -21.57 -21.65 -4.64
N SER A 162 -20.26 -21.68 -4.42
CA SER A 162 -19.69 -21.80 -3.09
C SER A 162 -19.44 -20.46 -2.42
N GLY A 163 -19.50 -19.38 -3.22
CA GLY A 163 -19.59 -18.02 -2.74
C GLY A 163 -18.25 -17.32 -2.50
N ARG A 164 -18.30 -16.01 -2.21
CA ARG A 164 -17.13 -15.17 -1.99
C ARG A 164 -16.31 -15.68 -0.80
N TRP A 165 -15.05 -16.04 -1.05
CA TRP A 165 -14.08 -16.55 -0.06
C TRP A 165 -14.19 -18.03 0.28
N ASP A 166 -14.80 -18.82 -0.61
CA ASP A 166 -14.91 -20.27 -0.41
C ASP A 166 -13.55 -20.98 -0.34
N SER A 167 -13.45 -21.86 0.65
CA SER A 167 -12.43 -22.89 0.70
C SER A 167 -12.90 -24.04 -0.19
N MET A 168 -12.27 -24.25 -1.35
CA MET A 168 -12.50 -25.41 -2.22
C MET A 168 -12.16 -26.78 -1.58
N GLY A 169 -12.06 -26.87 -0.26
CA GLY A 169 -11.67 -28.06 0.50
C GLY A 169 -10.22 -28.45 0.24
N GLY A 170 -9.39 -28.47 1.29
CA GLY A 170 -8.01 -28.89 1.17
C GLY A 170 -7.17 -28.50 2.37
N THR A 171 -5.92 -28.96 2.36
CA THR A 171 -4.84 -28.39 3.19
C THR A 171 -4.46 -27.01 2.61
N PRO A 172 -4.27 -25.99 3.46
CA PRO A 172 -4.28 -26.03 4.92
C PRO A 172 -5.69 -26.03 5.56
N PRO A 173 -5.83 -26.52 6.82
CA PRO A 173 -7.10 -26.49 7.56
C PRO A 173 -7.72 -25.08 7.67
N PRO A 174 -8.96 -24.92 8.17
CA PRO A 174 -9.51 -23.61 8.52
C PRO A 174 -8.58 -22.93 9.52
N VAL A 175 -7.85 -21.90 9.08
CA VAL A 175 -6.68 -21.35 9.80
C VAL A 175 -6.91 -19.92 10.22
N SER A 176 -6.35 -19.56 11.38
CA SER A 176 -6.34 -18.19 11.90
C SER A 176 -5.44 -17.22 11.11
N GLY A 177 -4.83 -17.65 10.00
CA GLY A 177 -3.93 -16.85 9.17
C GLY A 177 -4.26 -16.99 7.69
N VAL A 178 -4.86 -15.94 7.12
CA VAL A 178 -4.90 -15.73 5.66
C VAL A 178 -3.55 -15.13 5.21
N PRO A 179 -3.01 -15.53 4.03
CA PRO A 179 -1.69 -15.11 3.55
C PRO A 179 -1.70 -13.67 3.07
N GLU A 180 -2.81 -13.23 2.47
CA GLU A 180 -3.16 -11.86 2.14
C GLU A 180 -4.67 -11.71 2.25
N PHE A 181 -5.14 -10.50 2.54
CA PHE A 181 -6.56 -10.19 2.47
C PHE A 181 -6.84 -9.03 1.51
N PHE A 182 -7.70 -9.29 0.53
CA PHE A 182 -8.14 -8.32 -0.46
C PHE A 182 -9.62 -8.01 -0.27
N SER A 183 -9.90 -6.83 0.22
CA SER A 183 -11.27 -6.37 0.44
C SER A 183 -11.92 -5.84 -0.85
N ASP A 184 -13.24 -5.63 -0.82
CA ASP A 184 -14.06 -5.22 -1.98
C ASP A 184 -14.65 -3.80 -1.88
N THR A 185 -14.62 -3.25 -0.66
CA THR A 185 -14.97 -1.92 -0.21
C THR A 185 -13.92 -0.83 -0.34
N ILE A 186 -13.76 -0.08 -1.44
CA ILE A 186 -12.75 1.01 -1.42
C ILE A 186 -13.25 2.20 -0.61
N LEU A 187 -12.49 2.57 0.41
CA LEU A 187 -12.68 3.76 1.22
C LEU A 187 -11.60 4.79 0.90
N VAL A 188 -11.99 6.07 0.88
CA VAL A 188 -11.06 7.20 0.95
C VAL A 188 -11.42 8.04 2.17
N ASN A 189 -10.46 8.23 3.07
CA ASN A 189 -10.66 8.89 4.38
C ASN A 189 -11.84 8.28 5.17
N GLY A 190 -12.02 6.96 5.07
CA GLY A 190 -13.09 6.22 5.76
C GLY A 190 -14.47 6.26 5.09
N ALA A 191 -14.65 7.02 4.02
CA ALA A 191 -15.91 7.06 3.26
C ALA A 191 -15.83 6.13 2.03
N PRO A 192 -16.86 5.30 1.76
CA PRO A 192 -16.90 4.48 0.55
C PRO A 192 -17.16 5.34 -0.68
N TYR A 193 -16.35 5.17 -1.72
CA TYR A 193 -16.52 5.79 -3.05
C TYR A 193 -16.92 7.28 -3.03
N PRO A 194 -16.18 8.17 -2.32
CA PRO A 194 -16.65 9.53 -2.10
C PRO A 194 -16.61 10.36 -3.39
N VAL A 195 -17.42 11.42 -3.38
CA VAL A 195 -17.39 12.47 -4.41
C VAL A 195 -16.82 13.74 -3.79
N LEU A 196 -15.77 14.29 -4.40
CA LEU A 196 -15.15 15.55 -3.99
C LEU A 196 -15.43 16.64 -5.03
N PRO A 197 -16.25 17.65 -4.72
CA PRO A 197 -16.33 18.86 -5.53
C PRO A 197 -14.96 19.56 -5.55
N VAL A 198 -14.49 19.90 -6.75
CA VAL A 198 -13.23 20.64 -6.95
C VAL A 198 -13.50 21.82 -7.87
N GLU A 199 -12.74 22.89 -7.73
CA GLU A 199 -12.77 24.02 -8.63
C GLU A 199 -11.85 23.79 -9.84
N ARG A 200 -12.02 24.59 -10.89
CA ARG A 200 -11.07 24.66 -12.00
C ARG A 200 -9.78 25.39 -11.57
N ARG A 201 -8.93 24.70 -10.81
CA ARG A 201 -7.63 25.16 -10.29
C ARG A 201 -6.69 23.98 -10.06
N ARG A 202 -5.46 24.23 -9.58
CA ARG A 202 -4.54 23.17 -9.16
C ARG A 202 -4.85 22.74 -7.73
N TYR A 203 -4.76 21.44 -7.46
CA TYR A 203 -4.90 20.86 -6.13
C TYR A 203 -3.66 20.05 -5.77
N ARG A 204 -3.24 20.10 -4.51
CA ARG A 204 -2.25 19.19 -3.95
C ARG A 204 -2.97 18.09 -3.17
N PHE A 205 -2.70 16.84 -3.51
CA PHE A 205 -3.20 15.67 -2.79
C PHE A 205 -2.03 14.89 -2.21
N ARG A 206 -2.17 14.46 -0.95
CA ARG A 206 -1.20 13.58 -0.30
C ARG A 206 -1.84 12.23 -0.07
N LEU A 207 -1.46 11.27 -0.90
CA LEU A 207 -2.09 9.96 -0.91
C LEU A 207 -1.38 9.05 0.09
N LEU A 208 -2.13 8.16 0.71
CA LEU A 208 -1.59 7.04 1.50
C LEU A 208 -2.33 5.78 1.06
N ASN A 209 -1.59 4.76 0.63
CA ASN A 209 -2.13 3.42 0.59
C ASN A 209 -2.10 2.82 2.01
N GLY A 210 -3.23 2.86 2.71
CA GLY A 210 -3.43 2.26 4.03
C GLY A 210 -4.18 0.93 3.98
N SER A 211 -4.22 0.28 2.82
CA SER A 211 -4.79 -1.06 2.61
C SER A 211 -3.86 -2.13 3.20
N GLN A 212 -4.41 -3.31 3.49
CA GLN A 212 -3.65 -4.41 4.11
C GLN A 212 -2.61 -4.99 3.13
N ALA A 213 -3.08 -5.38 1.94
CA ALA A 213 -2.27 -6.02 0.92
C ALA A 213 -2.44 -5.41 -0.49
N ARG A 214 -3.54 -4.68 -0.73
CA ARG A 214 -3.92 -4.22 -2.06
C ARG A 214 -2.98 -3.15 -2.61
N PHE A 215 -2.47 -3.39 -3.82
CA PHE A 215 -1.77 -2.40 -4.63
C PHE A 215 -2.79 -1.60 -5.45
N TYR A 216 -2.44 -0.35 -5.77
CA TYR A 216 -3.24 0.49 -6.66
C TYR A 216 -2.40 1.02 -7.80
N ASN A 217 -2.91 0.98 -9.03
CA ASN A 217 -2.40 1.77 -10.14
C ASN A 217 -3.38 2.91 -10.39
N LEU A 218 -3.14 4.08 -9.81
CA LEU A 218 -4.09 5.18 -9.87
C LEU A 218 -3.99 5.99 -11.16
N GLN A 219 -5.15 6.20 -11.79
CA GLN A 219 -5.32 6.92 -13.05
C GLN A 219 -6.49 7.89 -12.95
N LEU A 220 -6.49 8.95 -13.74
CA LEU A 220 -7.63 9.86 -13.87
C LEU A 220 -8.23 9.74 -15.27
N TYR A 221 -9.55 9.54 -15.35
CA TYR A 221 -10.32 9.52 -16.60
C TYR A 221 -11.49 10.49 -16.53
N VAL A 222 -11.90 11.01 -17.70
CA VAL A 222 -13.16 11.75 -17.82
C VAL A 222 -14.32 10.76 -17.87
N SER A 223 -15.33 10.98 -17.04
CA SER A 223 -16.56 10.19 -17.02
C SER A 223 -17.25 10.22 -18.40
N ASP A 224 -17.70 9.07 -18.89
CA ASP A 224 -18.49 8.95 -20.13
C ASP A 224 -20.01 8.99 -19.89
N GLY A 225 -20.44 9.19 -18.63
CA GLY A 225 -21.85 9.20 -18.24
C GLY A 225 -22.48 7.80 -18.10
N SER A 226 -21.70 6.72 -18.22
CA SER A 226 -22.13 5.40 -17.75
C SER A 226 -22.32 5.41 -16.22
N ALA A 227 -22.98 4.40 -15.67
CA ALA A 227 -23.35 4.37 -14.25
C ALA A 227 -22.15 4.53 -13.29
N ASP A 228 -20.98 3.97 -13.65
CA ASP A 228 -19.73 4.16 -12.89
C ASP A 228 -18.80 5.21 -13.50
N GLY A 229 -19.20 5.78 -14.64
CA GLY A 229 -18.44 6.75 -15.42
C GLY A 229 -17.31 6.14 -16.26
N ILE A 230 -17.11 4.82 -16.22
CA ILE A 230 -16.07 4.11 -16.97
C ILE A 230 -16.68 3.01 -17.83
N THR A 231 -16.40 3.04 -19.13
CA THR A 231 -16.65 1.92 -20.04
C THR A 231 -15.35 1.19 -20.31
N LEU A 232 -15.35 -0.12 -20.09
CA LEU A 232 -14.20 -0.98 -20.35
C LEU A 232 -14.21 -1.55 -21.76
N LYS A 233 -13.01 -1.75 -22.30
CA LYS A 233 -12.77 -2.48 -23.54
C LYS A 233 -11.62 -3.47 -23.36
N ASP A 234 -11.62 -4.52 -24.16
CA ASP A 234 -10.47 -5.41 -24.26
C ASP A 234 -9.26 -4.64 -24.84
N SER A 235 -8.12 -4.75 -24.16
CA SER A 235 -6.85 -4.15 -24.62
C SER A 235 -6.15 -4.99 -25.68
N GLY A 236 -6.57 -6.24 -25.89
CA GLY A 236 -5.87 -7.27 -26.67
C GLY A 236 -4.63 -7.83 -25.97
N GLN A 237 -4.42 -7.50 -24.69
CA GLN A 237 -3.34 -7.98 -23.85
C GLN A 237 -3.89 -8.89 -22.75
N VAL A 238 -3.01 -9.72 -22.18
CA VAL A 238 -3.32 -10.58 -21.03
C VAL A 238 -2.40 -10.26 -19.85
N ASP A 239 -2.85 -10.58 -18.63
CA ASP A 239 -2.00 -10.59 -17.45
C ASP A 239 -1.02 -11.78 -17.45
N SER A 240 -0.22 -11.90 -16.39
CA SER A 240 0.72 -13.03 -16.24
C SER A 240 0.03 -14.39 -16.11
N ASN A 241 -1.24 -14.39 -15.73
CA ASN A 241 -2.06 -15.59 -15.57
C ASN A 241 -2.87 -15.90 -16.83
N GLY A 242 -2.70 -15.11 -17.90
CA GLY A 242 -3.38 -15.31 -19.18
C GLY A 242 -4.79 -14.73 -19.26
N ASN A 243 -5.25 -13.96 -18.27
CA ASN A 243 -6.57 -13.34 -18.30
C ASN A 243 -6.56 -12.07 -19.16
N PRO A 244 -7.62 -11.81 -19.96
CA PRO A 244 -7.75 -10.57 -20.74
C PRO A 244 -7.72 -9.32 -19.86
N LEU A 245 -6.93 -8.33 -20.28
CA LEU A 245 -6.88 -7.04 -19.61
C LEU A 245 -7.94 -6.11 -20.16
N LEU A 246 -8.96 -5.86 -19.35
CA LEU A 246 -9.98 -4.86 -19.59
C LEU A 246 -9.52 -3.48 -19.10
N VAL A 247 -9.48 -2.52 -20.02
CA VAL A 247 -8.98 -1.16 -19.78
C VAL A 247 -10.04 -0.10 -20.08
N PRO A 248 -9.99 1.08 -19.44
CA PRO A 248 -10.90 2.18 -19.77
C PRO A 248 -10.82 2.60 -21.24
N ALA A 249 -11.99 2.75 -21.88
CA ALA A 249 -12.13 3.35 -23.21
C ALA A 249 -12.23 4.89 -23.14
N ASN A 250 -12.42 5.42 -21.94
CA ASN A 250 -12.58 6.83 -21.63
C ASN A 250 -11.38 7.70 -22.06
N ALA A 251 -11.65 8.98 -22.31
CA ALA A 251 -10.59 9.96 -22.45
C ALA A 251 -9.80 10.10 -21.14
N SER A 252 -8.47 10.24 -21.25
CA SER A 252 -7.65 10.55 -20.07
C SER A 252 -8.10 11.84 -19.42
N GLY A 253 -8.16 11.81 -18.09
CA GLY A 253 -8.39 12.97 -17.24
C GLY A 253 -7.15 13.85 -17.12
N PRO A 254 -7.15 14.82 -16.18
CA PRO A 254 -6.05 15.76 -16.02
C PRO A 254 -4.73 15.08 -15.68
N ARG A 255 -3.63 15.72 -16.08
CA ARG A 255 -2.26 15.28 -15.81
C ARG A 255 -1.95 15.43 -14.31
N MET A 256 -1.06 14.59 -13.80
CA MET A 256 -0.58 14.66 -12.42
C MET A 256 0.93 14.96 -12.40
N ILE A 257 1.40 15.64 -11.36
CA ILE A 257 2.82 15.84 -11.08
C ILE A 257 3.10 15.33 -9.67
N GLN A 258 3.82 14.23 -9.53
CA GLN A 258 4.33 13.82 -8.23
C GLN A 258 5.55 14.65 -7.87
N ILE A 259 5.51 15.24 -6.68
CA ILE A 259 6.50 16.18 -6.15
C ILE A 259 7.20 15.66 -4.90
N GLY A 260 6.63 14.64 -4.26
CA GLY A 260 7.15 14.04 -3.03
C GLY A 260 6.74 12.58 -2.89
N ASN A 261 7.36 11.91 -1.94
CA ASN A 261 7.07 10.55 -1.54
C ASN A 261 7.11 10.43 0.00
N GLU A 262 7.27 9.21 0.52
CA GLU A 262 7.35 8.90 1.94
C GLU A 262 8.44 9.71 2.67
N ALA A 263 9.53 10.02 1.99
CA ALA A 263 10.69 10.71 2.54
C ALA A 263 10.68 12.23 2.33
N GLY A 264 9.56 12.81 1.86
CA GLY A 264 9.41 14.23 1.57
C GLY A 264 9.55 14.56 0.09
N PHE A 265 9.99 15.78 -0.25
CA PHE A 265 10.09 16.22 -1.65
C PHE A 265 11.03 15.32 -2.47
N LEU A 266 10.70 15.10 -3.73
CA LEU A 266 11.54 14.44 -4.72
C LEU A 266 12.64 15.40 -5.21
N PRO A 267 13.80 14.88 -5.68
CA PRO A 267 14.84 15.72 -6.29
C PRO A 267 14.42 16.31 -7.65
N ALA A 268 13.37 15.76 -8.29
CA ALA A 268 12.80 16.26 -9.53
C ALA A 268 11.33 15.82 -9.63
N PRO A 269 10.46 16.59 -10.33
CA PRO A 269 9.06 16.21 -10.47
C PRO A 269 8.90 15.01 -11.41
N ALA A 270 7.99 14.10 -11.09
CA ALA A 270 7.58 13.01 -11.96
C ALA A 270 6.19 13.31 -12.56
N VAL A 271 6.11 13.39 -13.89
CA VAL A 271 4.86 13.64 -14.61
C VAL A 271 4.14 12.32 -14.85
N LEU A 272 2.88 12.24 -14.44
CA LEU A 272 2.03 11.07 -14.53
C LEU A 272 0.71 11.44 -15.24
N ASN A 273 -0.06 10.42 -15.64
CA ASN A 273 -1.34 10.57 -16.34
C ASN A 273 -1.23 11.44 -17.60
N ASN A 274 -0.18 11.22 -18.40
CA ASN A 274 0.14 11.97 -19.62
C ASN A 274 0.57 11.04 -20.78
N PRO A 275 -0.34 10.25 -21.38
CA PRO A 275 -1.74 10.01 -21.00
C PRO A 275 -1.88 9.04 -19.81
N ALA A 276 -3.12 8.77 -19.38
CA ALA A 276 -3.38 7.67 -18.44
C ALA A 276 -2.85 6.35 -19.02
N MET A 277 -2.09 5.62 -18.22
CA MET A 277 -1.51 4.33 -18.55
C MET A 277 -2.17 3.23 -17.71
N PRO A 278 -3.05 2.41 -18.33
CA PRO A 278 -3.51 1.17 -17.74
C PRO A 278 -2.34 0.25 -17.46
N ILE A 279 -2.51 -0.64 -16.49
CA ILE A 279 -1.48 -1.59 -16.12
C ILE A 279 -1.11 -2.47 -17.33
N GLY A 280 0.15 -2.85 -17.40
CA GLY A 280 0.67 -3.75 -18.42
C GLY A 280 1.83 -4.56 -17.87
N TYR A 281 2.06 -5.72 -18.46
CA TYR A 281 3.01 -6.71 -17.96
C TYR A 281 4.08 -7.03 -18.98
N LYS A 282 5.21 -7.47 -18.45
CA LYS A 282 6.27 -8.07 -19.25
C LYS A 282 5.88 -9.50 -19.60
N LEU A 283 5.33 -9.70 -20.80
CA LEU A 283 4.93 -11.02 -21.30
C LEU A 283 6.10 -11.75 -21.97
N VAL A 284 5.95 -13.06 -22.13
CA VAL A 284 6.94 -13.92 -22.79
C VAL A 284 7.17 -13.47 -24.23
N GLY A 285 8.40 -13.07 -24.56
CA GLY A 285 8.89 -13.00 -25.94
C GLY A 285 9.55 -14.32 -26.37
N SER A 286 10.01 -14.45 -27.62
CA SER A 286 10.62 -15.70 -28.14
C SER A 286 11.91 -16.16 -27.43
N SER A 287 12.46 -15.37 -26.50
CA SER A 287 13.54 -15.78 -25.59
C SER A 287 12.93 -16.19 -24.24
N ALA A 288 12.61 -17.47 -24.08
CA ALA A 288 11.83 -18.03 -22.99
C ALA A 288 12.48 -18.01 -21.58
N PHE A 289 13.46 -17.14 -21.29
CA PHE A 289 14.25 -17.24 -20.06
C PHE A 289 14.53 -15.89 -19.37
N ASP A 290 13.49 -15.25 -18.83
CA ASP A 290 13.60 -14.03 -18.03
C ASP A 290 12.75 -14.15 -16.75
N PRO A 291 13.34 -14.07 -15.55
CA PRO A 291 12.64 -14.31 -14.28
C PRO A 291 11.67 -13.18 -13.92
N THR A 292 11.73 -12.05 -14.64
CA THR A 292 10.85 -10.89 -14.42
C THR A 292 9.62 -10.92 -15.33
N ILE A 293 9.42 -12.00 -16.10
CA ILE A 293 8.18 -12.23 -16.84
C ILE A 293 7.00 -12.24 -15.86
N GLY A 294 5.93 -11.55 -16.23
CA GLY A 294 4.76 -11.35 -15.38
C GLY A 294 4.82 -10.10 -14.51
N ASN A 295 5.97 -9.45 -14.34
CA ASN A 295 6.03 -8.18 -13.62
C ASN A 295 5.36 -7.05 -14.41
N ALA A 296 4.71 -6.14 -13.68
CA ALA A 296 4.17 -4.92 -14.25
C ALA A 296 5.29 -4.03 -14.83
N ASN A 297 5.14 -3.57 -16.07
CA ASN A 297 6.11 -2.74 -16.79
C ASN A 297 5.51 -1.45 -17.36
N ARG A 298 4.20 -1.25 -17.20
CA ARG A 298 3.47 -0.07 -17.63
C ARG A 298 2.41 0.24 -16.59
N TYR A 299 2.37 1.47 -16.10
CA TYR A 299 1.41 1.96 -15.09
C TYR A 299 1.49 3.49 -14.98
N THR A 300 0.48 4.10 -14.36
CA THR A 300 0.39 5.56 -14.13
C THR A 300 1.00 5.93 -12.78
N LEU A 301 0.32 5.59 -11.69
CA LEU A 301 0.79 5.81 -10.32
C LEU A 301 0.58 4.51 -9.55
N LEU A 302 1.57 3.63 -9.64
CA LEU A 302 1.56 2.36 -8.91
C LEU A 302 2.02 2.61 -7.46
N MET A 303 1.14 2.29 -6.50
CA MET A 303 1.37 2.45 -5.06
C MET A 303 1.15 1.12 -4.35
N ALA A 304 2.16 0.68 -3.63
CA ALA A 304 2.05 -0.44 -2.72
C ALA A 304 1.54 -0.01 -1.34
N PRO A 305 1.09 -0.95 -0.48
CA PRO A 305 0.82 -0.65 0.93
C PRO A 305 1.94 0.17 1.59
N ALA A 306 1.54 1.12 2.42
CA ALA A 306 2.40 2.13 3.02
C ALA A 306 3.10 3.10 2.06
N GLU A 307 2.89 3.12 0.76
CA GLU A 307 3.45 4.20 -0.09
C GLU A 307 2.62 5.49 0.01
N ARG A 308 3.30 6.64 -0.07
CA ARG A 308 2.73 7.98 0.19
C ARG A 308 3.11 9.03 -0.87
N PRO A 309 2.56 8.99 -2.08
CA PRO A 309 2.88 10.00 -3.08
C PRO A 309 2.20 11.34 -2.77
N ASP A 310 2.97 12.42 -2.91
CA ASP A 310 2.51 13.80 -2.86
C ASP A 310 2.40 14.33 -4.29
N ILE A 311 1.18 14.63 -4.73
CA ILE A 311 0.87 14.94 -6.13
C ILE A 311 0.16 16.28 -6.27
N ILE A 312 0.38 16.94 -7.40
CA ILE A 312 -0.41 18.05 -7.88
C ILE A 312 -1.27 17.57 -9.06
N VAL A 313 -2.56 17.87 -9.02
CA VAL A 313 -3.51 17.64 -10.12
C VAL A 313 -4.04 18.98 -10.61
N ASP A 314 -4.03 19.18 -11.93
CA ASP A 314 -4.44 20.44 -12.55
C ASP A 314 -5.80 20.33 -13.24
N PHE A 315 -6.86 20.83 -12.59
CA PHE A 315 -8.23 20.76 -13.12
C PHE A 315 -8.60 21.96 -14.00
N ARG A 316 -7.71 22.93 -14.25
CA ARG A 316 -8.08 24.17 -14.96
C ARG A 316 -8.50 23.96 -16.40
N GLU A 317 -7.93 22.97 -17.06
CA GLU A 317 -8.28 22.62 -18.44
C GLU A 317 -9.50 21.70 -18.52
N VAL A 318 -10.02 21.21 -17.39
CA VAL A 318 -11.18 20.30 -17.33
C VAL A 318 -12.48 21.12 -17.28
N PRO A 319 -13.41 20.99 -18.25
CA PRO A 319 -14.66 21.74 -18.29
C PRO A 319 -15.45 21.70 -16.97
N ALA A 320 -16.11 22.81 -16.61
CA ALA A 320 -17.02 22.81 -15.47
C ALA A 320 -18.21 21.88 -15.76
N GLY A 321 -18.68 21.18 -14.72
CA GLY A 321 -19.67 20.10 -14.80
C GLY A 321 -19.07 18.75 -15.19
N THR A 322 -17.79 18.65 -15.54
CA THR A 322 -17.15 17.36 -15.84
C THR A 322 -16.92 16.57 -14.56
N GLU A 323 -17.28 15.28 -14.60
CA GLU A 323 -16.87 14.30 -13.61
C GLU A 323 -15.55 13.65 -14.03
N VAL A 324 -14.59 13.60 -13.11
CA VAL A 324 -13.31 12.91 -13.29
C VAL A 324 -13.25 11.75 -12.31
N ILE A 325 -12.98 10.55 -12.80
CA ILE A 325 -12.91 9.32 -12.01
C ILE A 325 -11.47 9.03 -11.64
N LEU A 326 -11.18 8.87 -10.34
CA LEU A 326 -9.94 8.24 -9.86
C LEU A 326 -10.12 6.73 -9.93
N TYR A 327 -9.35 6.10 -10.81
CA TYR A 327 -9.54 4.71 -11.21
C TYR A 327 -8.31 3.86 -10.90
N ASN A 328 -8.52 2.58 -10.61
CA ASN A 328 -7.53 1.56 -10.32
C ASN A 328 -7.73 0.34 -11.24
N ASP A 329 -6.63 -0.21 -11.73
CA ASP A 329 -6.60 -1.50 -12.43
C ASP A 329 -5.45 -2.41 -11.99
N ALA A 330 -4.81 -2.10 -10.85
CA ALA A 330 -3.82 -3.02 -10.30
C ALA A 330 -4.49 -4.31 -9.80
N PRO A 331 -3.92 -5.48 -10.14
CA PRO A 331 -4.45 -6.76 -9.73
C PRO A 331 -4.17 -7.04 -8.24
N ALA A 332 -4.89 -8.01 -7.70
CA ALA A 332 -4.72 -8.53 -6.35
C ALA A 332 -4.78 -10.07 -6.38
N PRO A 333 -3.78 -10.80 -5.85
CA PRO A 333 -2.47 -10.33 -5.38
C PRO A 333 -1.62 -9.71 -6.49
N PHE A 334 -0.58 -8.95 -6.14
CA PHE A 334 0.24 -8.23 -7.13
C PHE A 334 1.62 -8.91 -7.31
N PRO A 335 2.09 -9.17 -8.55
CA PRO A 335 1.61 -8.61 -9.81
C PRO A 335 0.64 -9.51 -10.58
N GLY A 336 0.44 -10.77 -10.19
CA GLY A 336 -0.22 -11.75 -11.05
C GLY A 336 -1.74 -11.68 -11.10
N GLY A 337 -2.37 -11.33 -9.97
CA GLY A 337 -3.81 -11.21 -9.84
C GLY A 337 -4.56 -12.52 -9.70
N GLU A 338 -5.68 -12.47 -9.02
CA GLU A 338 -6.68 -13.52 -9.00
C GLU A 338 -8.03 -12.89 -9.35
N ILE A 339 -8.74 -13.44 -10.34
CA ILE A 339 -9.97 -12.83 -10.88
C ILE A 339 -11.06 -12.68 -9.82
N ARG A 340 -11.05 -13.52 -8.77
CA ARG A 340 -11.98 -13.44 -7.63
C ARG A 340 -11.79 -12.16 -6.79
N ASN A 341 -10.61 -11.54 -6.84
CA ASN A 341 -10.21 -10.38 -6.05
C ASN A 341 -10.39 -9.02 -6.74
N ASP A 342 -10.94 -9.01 -7.95
CA ASP A 342 -11.08 -7.82 -8.81
C ASP A 342 -12.56 -7.53 -9.13
N TYR A 343 -13.10 -6.50 -8.49
CA TYR A 343 -14.52 -6.13 -8.49
C TYR A 343 -14.72 -4.85 -9.31
N TYR A 344 -15.63 -4.89 -10.30
CA TYR A 344 -15.91 -3.76 -11.20
C TYR A 344 -17.14 -4.03 -12.06
N VAL A 345 -17.81 -2.98 -12.55
CA VAL A 345 -18.94 -3.14 -13.48
C VAL A 345 -18.53 -3.70 -14.83
N GLY A 346 -19.35 -4.62 -15.33
CA GLY A 346 -19.13 -5.31 -16.61
C GLY A 346 -18.35 -6.62 -16.46
N ARG A 347 -17.93 -7.00 -15.24
CA ARG A 347 -17.39 -8.33 -14.96
C ARG A 347 -18.47 -9.41 -15.03
N ALA A 348 -18.05 -10.64 -15.30
CA ALA A 348 -18.90 -11.82 -15.18
C ALA A 348 -19.22 -12.17 -13.71
N ASP A 349 -20.30 -12.94 -13.50
CA ASP A 349 -20.59 -13.56 -12.21
C ASP A 349 -19.57 -14.68 -11.94
N LEU A 350 -18.85 -14.60 -10.83
CA LEU A 350 -17.79 -15.55 -10.45
C LEU A 350 -18.20 -16.44 -9.26
N THR A 351 -19.47 -16.42 -8.83
CA THR A 351 -19.95 -17.21 -7.68
C THR A 351 -19.78 -18.72 -7.86
N CYS A 352 -19.72 -19.20 -9.10
CA CYS A 352 -19.52 -20.61 -9.45
C CYS A 352 -18.10 -21.14 -9.15
N ILE A 353 -17.13 -20.25 -8.93
CA ILE A 353 -15.71 -20.60 -8.69
C ILE A 353 -15.20 -20.07 -7.34
N GLY A 354 -16.08 -19.72 -6.42
CA GLY A 354 -15.71 -19.14 -5.12
C GLY A 354 -15.40 -17.63 -5.17
N GLY A 355 -15.88 -16.93 -6.19
CA GLY A 355 -15.81 -15.47 -6.32
C GLY A 355 -17.13 -14.78 -5.98
N ALA A 356 -17.22 -13.48 -6.29
CA ALA A 356 -18.42 -12.67 -6.04
C ALA A 356 -19.35 -12.56 -7.26
N PRO A 357 -20.64 -12.22 -7.05
CA PRO A 357 -21.55 -11.90 -8.15
C PRO A 357 -21.05 -10.71 -8.98
N ALA A 358 -21.66 -10.49 -10.14
CA ALA A 358 -21.38 -9.32 -10.95
C ALA A 358 -21.69 -8.02 -10.16
N THR A 359 -20.78 -7.05 -10.23
CA THR A 359 -20.96 -5.74 -9.58
C THR A 359 -22.16 -5.01 -10.20
N VAL A 360 -23.03 -4.48 -9.35
CA VAL A 360 -24.19 -3.69 -9.78
C VAL A 360 -23.74 -2.26 -10.07
N PRO A 361 -24.08 -1.68 -11.23
CA PRO A 361 -23.64 -0.33 -11.54
C PRO A 361 -24.16 0.74 -10.58
N GLY A 362 -23.26 1.62 -10.14
CA GLY A 362 -23.49 2.63 -9.12
C GLY A 362 -23.43 2.13 -7.68
N TYR A 363 -23.10 0.85 -7.45
CA TYR A 363 -23.03 0.24 -6.11
C TYR A 363 -21.73 -0.57 -5.95
N GLY A 364 -21.22 -0.61 -4.71
CA GLY A 364 -20.20 -1.59 -4.35
C GLY A 364 -20.77 -3.02 -4.36
N PRO A 365 -19.92 -4.05 -4.41
CA PRO A 365 -18.45 -3.96 -4.39
C PRO A 365 -17.81 -3.52 -5.71
N ASP A 366 -16.87 -2.60 -5.61
CA ASP A 366 -16.04 -2.11 -6.71
C ASP A 366 -14.64 -1.79 -6.17
N THR A 367 -13.60 -2.36 -6.76
CA THR A 367 -12.19 -2.15 -6.39
C THR A 367 -11.43 -1.29 -7.40
N ARG A 368 -12.10 -0.87 -8.48
CA ARG A 368 -11.53 -0.12 -9.58
C ARG A 368 -11.94 1.34 -9.56
N VAL A 369 -13.17 1.70 -9.15
CA VAL A 369 -13.52 3.10 -8.88
C VAL A 369 -13.14 3.47 -7.45
N ILE A 370 -12.21 4.42 -7.29
CA ILE A 370 -11.71 4.85 -5.97
C ILE A 370 -12.54 6.00 -5.42
N MET A 371 -12.73 7.04 -6.23
CA MET A 371 -13.52 8.23 -5.91
C MET A 371 -13.81 9.04 -7.17
N LYS A 372 -14.72 10.02 -7.07
CA LYS A 372 -15.04 10.94 -8.16
C LYS A 372 -14.70 12.38 -7.78
N PHE A 373 -14.22 13.17 -8.73
CA PHE A 373 -14.12 14.61 -8.63
C PHE A 373 -15.19 15.26 -9.51
N VAL A 374 -15.93 16.24 -8.99
CA VAL A 374 -16.90 17.01 -9.77
C VAL A 374 -16.33 18.41 -9.96
N VAL A 375 -15.98 18.76 -11.20
CA VAL A 375 -15.30 20.01 -11.51
C VAL A 375 -16.32 21.15 -11.59
N GLY A 376 -16.22 22.13 -10.69
CA GLY A 376 -17.07 23.31 -10.61
C GLY A 376 -16.55 24.50 -11.42
N ASN A 377 -17.17 25.65 -11.17
CA ASN A 377 -16.73 26.93 -11.75
C ASN A 377 -15.69 27.58 -10.84
N ALA A 378 -14.57 28.00 -11.39
CA ALA A 378 -13.71 29.05 -10.84
C ALA A 378 -12.66 29.40 -11.89
N THR A 379 -12.11 30.61 -11.83
CA THR A 379 -10.88 30.94 -12.56
C THR A 379 -10.02 31.76 -11.62
N VAL A 380 -9.25 31.05 -10.80
CA VAL A 380 -8.15 31.65 -10.04
C VAL A 380 -6.96 31.78 -11.01
N GLN A 381 -6.27 32.92 -11.01
CA GLN A 381 -5.08 33.08 -11.84
C GLN A 381 -3.94 32.26 -11.22
N GLU A 382 -3.67 31.10 -11.79
CA GLU A 382 -2.58 30.20 -11.37
C GLU A 382 -1.67 29.82 -12.54
N LEU A 383 -0.47 29.31 -12.23
CA LEU A 383 0.49 28.80 -13.23
C LEU A 383 -0.11 27.67 -14.06
N THR A 384 -0.07 27.73 -15.40
CA THR A 384 -0.39 26.60 -16.33
C THR A 384 0.31 25.30 -15.92
N PHE A 385 -0.12 24.13 -16.40
CA PHE A 385 0.56 22.87 -16.11
C PHE A 385 2.06 22.96 -16.45
N ASP A 386 2.37 23.47 -17.65
CA ASP A 386 3.75 23.59 -18.13
C ASP A 386 4.55 24.61 -17.32
N GLN A 387 3.94 25.72 -16.90
CA GLN A 387 4.56 26.69 -15.98
C GLN A 387 4.80 26.09 -14.59
N THR A 388 3.85 25.30 -14.07
CA THR A 388 3.98 24.59 -12.78
C THR A 388 5.13 23.60 -12.85
N LEU A 389 5.19 22.79 -13.92
CA LEU A 389 6.27 21.83 -14.15
C LEU A 389 7.63 22.53 -14.29
N ALA A 390 7.71 23.65 -15.00
CA ALA A 390 8.93 24.44 -15.12
C ALA A 390 9.38 24.98 -13.75
N ALA A 391 8.47 25.56 -12.97
CA ALA A 391 8.77 26.06 -11.63
C ALA A 391 9.26 24.94 -10.69
N LEU A 392 8.62 23.77 -10.72
CA LEU A 392 9.03 22.60 -9.93
C LEU A 392 10.38 22.05 -10.35
N LYS A 393 10.70 22.01 -11.64
CA LYS A 393 12.03 21.59 -12.14
C LYS A 393 13.15 22.49 -11.63
N THR A 394 12.88 23.77 -11.39
CA THR A 394 13.83 24.70 -10.77
C THR A 394 13.88 24.55 -9.26
N ALA A 395 12.72 24.46 -8.60
CA ALA A 395 12.62 24.54 -7.15
C ALA A 395 12.96 23.22 -6.43
N LEU A 396 12.50 22.07 -6.92
CA LEU A 396 12.64 20.78 -6.22
C LEU A 396 14.10 20.36 -5.98
N PRO A 397 15.05 20.50 -6.92
CA PRO A 397 16.46 20.16 -6.63
C PRO A 397 17.04 20.99 -5.47
N ILE A 398 16.69 22.27 -5.40
CA ILE A 398 17.16 23.20 -4.35
C ILE A 398 16.51 22.82 -3.01
N THR A 399 15.19 22.62 -2.99
CA THR A 399 14.45 22.20 -1.80
C THR A 399 14.94 20.86 -1.27
N PHE A 400 15.15 19.88 -2.16
CA PHE A 400 15.68 18.56 -1.80
C PHE A 400 17.05 18.68 -1.12
N GLN A 401 17.97 19.43 -1.71
CA GLN A 401 19.31 19.62 -1.16
C GLN A 401 19.30 20.37 0.19
N ALA A 402 18.36 21.31 0.37
CA ALA A 402 18.24 22.10 1.60
C ALA A 402 17.61 21.32 2.76
N THR A 403 16.72 20.37 2.48
CA THR A 403 15.90 19.68 3.49
C THR A 403 16.32 18.23 3.75
N GLN A 404 17.07 17.61 2.84
CA GLN A 404 17.42 16.20 2.92
C GLN A 404 18.93 15.98 2.70
N PRO A 405 19.51 14.93 3.31
CA PRO A 405 20.89 14.54 3.03
C PRO A 405 21.11 14.21 1.55
N GLY A 406 22.33 14.42 1.06
CA GLY A 406 22.70 14.01 -0.30
C GLY A 406 22.60 12.50 -0.49
N THR A 407 22.11 12.05 -1.65
CA THR A 407 21.90 10.62 -1.94
C THR A 407 23.16 9.89 -2.39
N SER A 408 24.29 10.58 -2.59
CA SER A 408 25.56 9.99 -3.06
C SER A 408 26.37 9.31 -1.95
N ILE A 409 25.70 8.64 -1.01
CA ILE A 409 26.33 7.87 0.07
C ILE A 409 26.98 6.57 -0.46
N GLN A 410 28.08 6.15 0.16
CA GLN A 410 28.79 4.89 -0.14
C GLN A 410 28.78 3.98 1.08
N PRO A 411 28.68 2.66 0.90
CA PRO A 411 28.71 1.74 2.03
C PRO A 411 30.09 1.67 2.68
N ASP A 412 30.10 1.62 4.01
CA ASP A 412 31.34 1.48 4.78
C ASP A 412 31.91 0.07 4.65
N ASN A 413 31.03 -0.94 4.62
CA ASN A 413 31.38 -2.36 4.68
C ASN A 413 30.82 -3.17 3.49
N GLY A 414 31.07 -2.70 2.27
CA GLY A 414 30.68 -3.41 1.05
C GLY A 414 29.16 -3.63 0.91
N THR A 415 28.76 -4.68 0.20
CA THR A 415 27.34 -4.99 -0.03
C THR A 415 26.93 -6.23 0.74
N LYS A 416 25.83 -6.14 1.51
CA LYS A 416 25.20 -7.27 2.18
C LYS A 416 24.06 -7.80 1.31
N ALA A 417 23.94 -9.12 1.17
CA ALA A 417 22.82 -9.71 0.44
C ALA A 417 21.72 -10.14 1.42
N LYS A 418 20.46 -9.96 1.01
CA LYS A 418 19.25 -10.32 1.75
C LYS A 418 18.30 -11.10 0.84
N THR A 419 17.43 -11.90 1.41
CA THR A 419 16.42 -12.65 0.65
C THR A 419 15.03 -12.44 1.23
N LEU A 420 14.04 -12.39 0.35
CA LEU A 420 12.63 -12.57 0.66
C LEU A 420 12.30 -14.01 0.28
N ASN A 421 11.74 -14.76 1.21
CA ASN A 421 11.57 -16.21 1.09
C ASN A 421 10.13 -16.57 1.41
N GLU A 422 9.72 -17.74 0.93
CA GLU A 422 8.41 -18.32 1.17
C GLU A 422 8.58 -19.78 1.57
N ASP A 423 7.86 -20.20 2.61
CA ASP A 423 7.78 -21.59 3.04
C ASP A 423 6.38 -21.91 3.57
N PHE A 424 6.22 -23.13 4.08
CA PHE A 424 5.02 -23.54 4.79
C PHE A 424 5.38 -23.92 6.22
N ASP A 425 4.52 -23.54 7.16
CA ASP A 425 4.67 -23.95 8.54
C ASP A 425 4.23 -25.41 8.78
N THR A 426 4.30 -25.85 10.04
CA THR A 426 3.91 -27.22 10.44
C THR A 426 2.43 -27.54 10.24
N TYR A 427 1.59 -26.53 10.01
CA TYR A 427 0.16 -26.65 9.73
C TYR A 427 -0.15 -26.53 8.24
N GLY A 428 0.87 -26.36 7.39
CA GLY A 428 0.73 -26.18 5.95
C GLY A 428 0.30 -24.78 5.55
N ARG A 429 0.39 -23.79 6.46
CA ARG A 429 0.07 -22.40 6.16
C ARG A 429 1.26 -21.75 5.45
N LEU A 430 0.96 -20.98 4.41
CA LEU A 430 1.97 -20.17 3.73
C LEU A 430 2.57 -19.15 4.70
N ARG A 431 3.90 -19.00 4.63
CA ARG A 431 4.66 -18.02 5.39
C ARG A 431 5.65 -17.32 4.49
N GLN A 432 5.70 -16.00 4.59
CA GLN A 432 6.74 -15.20 4.00
C GLN A 432 7.74 -14.80 5.08
N ARG A 433 9.03 -14.84 4.75
CA ARG A 433 10.12 -14.71 5.73
C ARG A 433 11.30 -13.92 5.16
N LEU A 434 11.93 -13.12 6.01
CA LEU A 434 13.17 -12.41 5.67
C LEU A 434 14.37 -13.31 5.91
N GLY A 435 15.45 -13.12 5.15
CA GLY A 435 16.62 -13.96 5.28
C GLY A 435 17.90 -13.42 4.67
N ILE A 436 18.92 -14.27 4.68
CA ILE A 436 20.20 -14.06 4.01
C ILE A 436 20.44 -15.20 3.01
N PRO A 437 21.15 -14.99 1.90
CA PRO A 437 21.46 -16.09 1.01
C PRO A 437 22.41 -17.09 1.67
N THR A 438 22.05 -18.37 1.61
CA THR A 438 22.93 -19.50 1.95
C THR A 438 23.22 -20.33 0.70
N ARG A 439 24.14 -21.30 0.79
CA ARG A 439 24.41 -22.20 -0.34
C ARG A 439 23.26 -23.19 -0.60
N THR A 440 22.39 -23.38 0.40
CA THR A 440 21.34 -24.39 0.45
C THR A 440 19.93 -23.79 0.43
N GLY A 441 19.78 -22.46 0.49
CA GLY A 441 18.49 -21.76 0.47
C GLY A 441 17.76 -21.70 1.83
N ASP A 442 18.37 -22.22 2.89
CA ASP A 442 17.84 -22.30 4.26
C ASP A 442 18.09 -21.05 5.13
N GLY A 443 18.26 -19.88 4.51
CA GLY A 443 18.70 -18.66 5.20
C GLY A 443 17.60 -17.79 5.81
N ALA A 444 16.33 -18.17 5.65
CA ALA A 444 15.17 -17.49 6.20
C ALA A 444 15.16 -17.50 7.75
N SER A 445 14.57 -16.48 8.35
CA SER A 445 14.45 -16.31 9.80
C SER A 445 13.06 -15.86 10.20
N ASP A 446 12.62 -16.33 11.37
CA ASP A 446 11.44 -15.81 12.08
C ASP A 446 11.81 -14.51 12.81
N TYR A 447 10.83 -13.65 13.06
CA TYR A 447 11.01 -12.37 13.76
C TYR A 447 11.63 -12.52 15.15
N LEU A 448 11.36 -13.64 15.83
CA LEU A 448 11.85 -13.93 17.17
C LEU A 448 13.21 -14.65 17.21
N GLU A 449 13.86 -14.86 16.06
CA GLU A 449 15.23 -15.34 15.99
C GLU A 449 16.25 -14.25 16.37
N THR A 450 17.51 -14.66 16.52
CA THR A 450 18.62 -13.75 16.81
C THR A 450 18.77 -12.72 15.67
N PRO A 451 18.84 -11.41 15.97
CA PRO A 451 19.04 -10.37 14.97
C PRO A 451 20.26 -10.64 14.07
N LYS A 452 20.05 -10.70 12.76
CA LYS A 452 21.09 -10.86 11.73
C LYS A 452 21.48 -9.51 11.10
N ASP A 453 20.62 -8.51 11.24
CA ASP A 453 20.79 -7.17 10.68
C ASP A 453 21.33 -6.24 11.76
N ILE A 454 22.66 -6.15 11.85
CA ILE A 454 23.36 -5.33 12.83
C ILE A 454 24.08 -4.19 12.11
N ALA A 455 23.94 -2.98 12.64
CA ALA A 455 24.63 -1.77 12.19
C ALA A 455 25.29 -1.04 13.37
N GLN A 456 26.36 -0.29 13.10
CA GLN A 456 26.86 0.73 14.04
C GLN A 456 26.08 2.04 13.82
N ALA A 457 25.87 2.82 14.88
CA ALA A 457 25.34 4.17 14.74
C ALA A 457 26.21 5.01 13.77
N GLY A 458 25.57 5.60 12.77
CA GLY A 458 26.20 6.38 11.70
C GLY A 458 26.73 5.57 10.51
N GLU A 459 26.73 4.22 10.58
CA GLU A 459 27.19 3.36 9.49
C GLU A 459 26.31 3.51 8.24
N VAL A 460 26.95 3.54 7.07
CA VAL A 460 26.26 3.38 5.79
C VAL A 460 26.35 1.93 5.34
N GLN A 461 25.20 1.31 5.10
CA GLN A 461 25.13 -0.04 4.53
C GLN A 461 24.48 -0.04 3.14
N ARG A 462 25.00 -0.91 2.27
CA ARG A 462 24.38 -1.26 0.99
C ARG A 462 23.82 -2.66 1.08
N TRP A 463 22.52 -2.81 0.80
CA TRP A 463 21.88 -4.12 0.72
C TRP A 463 21.47 -4.42 -0.72
N THR A 464 21.66 -5.66 -1.15
CA THR A 464 21.00 -6.22 -2.34
C THR A 464 19.99 -7.26 -1.87
N ILE A 465 18.71 -6.96 -2.07
CA ILE A 465 17.59 -7.76 -1.58
C ILE A 465 17.00 -8.54 -2.74
N PHE A 466 17.11 -9.86 -2.71
CA PHE A 466 16.58 -10.78 -3.72
C PHE A 466 15.16 -11.20 -3.34
N ASN A 467 14.18 -10.92 -4.20
CA ASN A 467 12.85 -11.48 -4.02
C ASN A 467 12.76 -12.86 -4.67
N LEU A 468 12.69 -13.92 -3.86
CA LEU A 468 12.61 -15.31 -4.31
C LEU A 468 11.16 -15.85 -4.32
N THR A 469 10.18 -14.99 -4.05
CA THR A 469 8.75 -15.34 -3.92
C THR A 469 7.95 -14.94 -5.17
N GLY A 470 6.67 -15.34 -5.21
CA GLY A 470 5.75 -15.04 -6.31
C GLY A 470 5.14 -13.64 -6.29
N ASP A 471 5.17 -12.95 -5.15
CA ASP A 471 4.50 -11.65 -4.98
C ASP A 471 5.47 -10.47 -4.92
N THR A 472 4.95 -9.29 -5.21
CA THR A 472 5.68 -8.04 -4.95
C THR A 472 5.52 -7.64 -3.49
N HIS A 473 6.64 -7.48 -2.79
CA HIS A 473 6.63 -7.10 -1.38
C HIS A 473 6.98 -5.61 -1.19
N PRO A 474 6.11 -4.80 -0.57
CA PRO A 474 6.46 -3.45 -0.12
C PRO A 474 7.36 -3.54 1.12
N MET A 475 8.68 -3.49 0.94
CA MET A 475 9.61 -3.56 2.06
C MET A 475 9.74 -2.20 2.74
N HIS A 476 9.29 -2.12 3.99
CA HIS A 476 9.36 -0.95 4.85
C HIS A 476 10.56 -1.03 5.80
N PHE A 477 11.27 0.08 5.96
CA PHE A 477 12.45 0.22 6.81
C PHE A 477 12.17 1.22 7.93
N HIS A 478 12.17 0.77 9.19
CA HIS A 478 12.11 1.69 10.32
C HIS A 478 13.47 2.38 10.49
N LEU A 479 13.48 3.51 11.22
CA LEU A 479 14.63 4.39 11.48
C LEU A 479 15.16 5.11 10.25
N VAL A 480 15.45 4.38 9.17
CA VAL A 480 16.25 4.86 8.05
C VAL A 480 15.37 5.14 6.83
N ASN A 481 15.78 6.16 6.06
CA ASN A 481 15.39 6.23 4.66
C ASN A 481 16.43 5.50 3.81
N VAL A 482 15.99 4.94 2.68
CA VAL A 482 16.82 4.22 1.72
C VAL A 482 16.86 4.95 0.38
N VAL A 483 17.98 4.86 -0.34
CA VAL A 483 18.09 5.24 -1.75
C VAL A 483 18.09 3.97 -2.60
N VAL A 484 17.11 3.83 -3.49
CA VAL A 484 17.11 2.75 -4.48
C VAL A 484 18.19 3.07 -5.52
N ARG A 485 19.15 2.16 -5.72
CA ARG A 485 20.25 2.34 -6.68
C ARG A 485 19.92 1.76 -8.03
N LYS A 486 19.43 0.53 -8.01
CA LYS A 486 19.15 -0.27 -9.21
C LYS A 486 18.27 -1.45 -8.85
N ARG A 487 17.60 -1.96 -9.87
CA ARG A 487 16.83 -3.20 -9.85
C ARG A 487 17.39 -4.08 -10.94
N GLU A 488 17.67 -5.34 -10.65
CA GLU A 488 18.33 -6.29 -11.55
C GLU A 488 17.58 -7.60 -11.56
N ALA A 489 17.52 -8.30 -12.69
CA ALA A 489 17.02 -9.67 -12.71
C ALA A 489 18.02 -10.62 -12.05
N TRP A 490 17.57 -11.61 -11.27
CA TRP A 490 18.47 -12.63 -10.69
C TRP A 490 18.51 -13.94 -11.50
N LYS A 491 19.59 -14.72 -11.37
CA LYS A 491 19.75 -15.95 -12.14
C LYS A 491 18.86 -17.07 -11.61
N PHE A 492 18.07 -17.65 -12.50
CA PHE A 492 17.14 -18.75 -12.20
C PHE A 492 17.43 -19.97 -13.07
N ASP A 493 17.02 -21.15 -12.61
CA ASP A 493 17.10 -22.38 -13.39
C ASP A 493 15.86 -22.50 -14.26
N PRO A 494 16.01 -22.52 -15.60
CA PRO A 494 14.88 -22.56 -16.52
C PRO A 494 14.04 -23.83 -16.44
N ASN A 495 14.56 -24.93 -15.88
CA ASN A 495 13.82 -26.18 -15.77
C ASN A 495 12.95 -26.22 -14.50
N THR A 496 13.38 -25.54 -13.44
CA THR A 496 12.69 -25.55 -12.14
C THR A 496 11.98 -24.24 -11.84
N GLY A 497 12.29 -23.15 -12.55
CA GLY A 497 11.81 -21.79 -12.26
C GLY A 497 12.45 -21.16 -11.01
N GLY A 498 13.25 -21.92 -10.27
CA GLY A 498 13.79 -21.53 -8.97
C GLY A 498 15.14 -20.80 -9.04
N PRO A 499 15.58 -20.19 -7.93
CA PRO A 499 16.88 -19.52 -7.84
C PRO A 499 18.07 -20.46 -8.03
N VAL A 500 19.11 -19.97 -8.72
CA VAL A 500 20.42 -20.63 -8.79
C VAL A 500 21.30 -20.16 -7.64
N PHE A 501 21.71 -21.09 -6.78
CA PHE A 501 22.65 -20.81 -5.69
C PHE A 501 24.11 -21.06 -6.11
N PRO A 502 25.07 -20.21 -5.70
CA PRO A 502 24.89 -18.97 -4.93
C PRO A 502 24.19 -17.88 -5.75
N LEU A 503 23.30 -17.13 -5.08
CA LEU A 503 22.50 -16.09 -5.73
C LEU A 503 23.40 -15.07 -6.44
N SER A 504 23.02 -14.73 -7.67
CA SER A 504 23.68 -13.70 -8.45
C SER A 504 22.71 -13.05 -9.43
N VAL A 505 23.02 -11.84 -9.86
CA VAL A 505 22.24 -11.10 -10.86
C VAL A 505 22.62 -11.50 -12.29
N ILE A 506 21.72 -11.27 -13.24
CA ILE A 506 21.99 -11.38 -14.68
C ILE A 506 22.72 -10.10 -15.12
N PRO A 507 23.99 -10.19 -15.58
CA PRO A 507 24.73 -9.01 -16.01
C PRO A 507 24.00 -8.24 -17.11
N GLY A 508 23.97 -6.90 -16.98
CA GLY A 508 23.30 -6.02 -17.96
C GLY A 508 21.77 -5.90 -17.81
N SER A 509 21.15 -6.61 -16.86
CA SER A 509 19.71 -6.51 -16.58
C SER A 509 19.32 -5.29 -15.72
N ALA A 510 20.30 -4.48 -15.30
CA ALA A 510 20.07 -3.37 -14.39
C ALA A 510 19.17 -2.29 -15.00
N ARG A 511 18.12 -1.93 -14.27
CA ARG A 511 17.31 -0.74 -14.52
C ARG A 511 17.39 0.22 -13.35
N LEU A 512 17.26 1.51 -13.66
CA LEU A 512 17.19 2.57 -12.67
C LEU A 512 15.83 2.53 -11.92
N PRO A 513 15.75 3.15 -10.74
CA PRO A 513 14.47 3.39 -10.07
C PRO A 513 13.53 4.20 -10.96
N ASP A 514 12.24 4.04 -10.75
CA ASP A 514 11.22 4.85 -11.43
C ASP A 514 11.41 6.32 -11.08
N ALA A 515 10.88 7.23 -11.90
CA ALA A 515 11.09 8.68 -11.70
C ALA A 515 10.64 9.17 -10.31
N ASN A 516 9.57 8.57 -9.77
CA ASN A 516 9.03 8.83 -8.44
C ASN A 516 9.70 8.01 -7.31
N GLU A 517 10.61 7.10 -7.65
CA GLU A 517 11.43 6.37 -6.68
C GLU A 517 12.80 7.00 -6.45
N LYS A 518 13.12 8.09 -7.17
CA LYS A 518 14.38 8.81 -7.01
C LYS A 518 14.38 9.64 -5.73
N GLY A 519 15.54 9.73 -5.09
CA GLY A 519 15.69 10.40 -3.81
C GLY A 519 15.71 9.38 -2.68
N TRP A 520 15.16 9.77 -1.54
CA TRP A 520 14.99 8.92 -0.38
C TRP A 520 13.60 8.27 -0.39
N LYS A 521 13.47 7.08 0.19
CA LYS A 521 12.20 6.36 0.41
C LYS A 521 12.24 5.61 1.75
N GLU A 522 11.07 5.25 2.27
CA GLU A 522 10.94 4.40 3.46
C GLU A 522 10.32 3.03 3.14
N THR A 523 9.58 2.93 2.04
CA THR A 523 8.94 1.70 1.57
C THR A 523 9.32 1.47 0.13
N VAL A 524 9.82 0.28 -0.23
CA VAL A 524 10.31 -0.03 -1.57
C VAL A 524 9.70 -1.35 -2.06
N ARG A 525 9.06 -1.29 -3.23
CA ARG A 525 8.52 -2.46 -3.91
C ARG A 525 9.64 -3.41 -4.33
N MET A 526 9.54 -4.67 -3.95
CA MET A 526 10.47 -5.74 -4.33
C MET A 526 9.71 -6.73 -5.23
N ASN A 527 9.87 -6.62 -6.54
CA ASN A 527 9.11 -7.46 -7.48
C ASN A 527 9.71 -8.88 -7.58
N PRO A 528 8.92 -9.91 -7.91
CA PRO A 528 9.41 -11.24 -8.24
C PRO A 528 10.49 -11.23 -9.31
N GLY A 529 11.47 -12.13 -9.21
CA GLY A 529 12.55 -12.21 -10.20
C GLY A 529 13.56 -11.05 -10.17
N GLU A 530 13.35 -10.03 -9.32
CA GLU A 530 14.24 -8.89 -9.16
C GLU A 530 15.08 -8.97 -7.87
N ALA A 531 16.30 -8.46 -7.97
CA ALA A 531 17.16 -8.08 -6.86
C ALA A 531 17.26 -6.55 -6.84
N VAL A 532 16.94 -5.93 -5.71
CA VAL A 532 16.97 -4.47 -5.56
C VAL A 532 18.14 -4.07 -4.68
N THR A 533 18.99 -3.18 -5.18
CA THR A 533 20.09 -2.61 -4.39
C THR A 533 19.67 -1.29 -3.77
N VAL A 534 19.78 -1.18 -2.45
CA VAL A 534 19.48 0.02 -1.66
C VAL A 534 20.67 0.43 -0.80
N ASP A 535 20.83 1.74 -0.58
CA ASP A 535 21.77 2.30 0.40
C ASP A 535 21.02 3.05 1.49
N MET A 536 21.47 2.92 2.74
CA MET A 536 20.93 3.67 3.87
C MET A 536 22.00 3.98 4.91
N LYS A 537 21.74 4.99 5.72
CA LYS A 537 22.58 5.43 6.83
C LYS A 537 21.86 5.24 8.16
N PHE A 538 22.49 4.57 9.10
CA PHE A 538 21.92 4.24 10.41
C PHE A 538 22.16 5.34 11.44
N ASP A 539 21.67 6.55 11.14
CA ASP A 539 21.71 7.66 12.10
C ASP A 539 20.63 7.47 13.16
N LEU A 540 21.02 7.53 14.44
CA LEU A 540 20.06 7.54 15.55
C LEU A 540 19.50 8.95 15.74
N PRO A 541 18.21 9.09 16.11
CA PRO A 541 17.61 10.40 16.35
C PRO A 541 18.35 11.18 17.45
N PRO A 542 18.46 12.52 17.34
CA PRO A 542 19.08 13.35 18.35
C PRO A 542 18.28 13.32 19.67
N GLY A 543 18.98 13.20 20.81
CA GLY A 543 18.34 13.13 22.13
C GLY A 543 19.15 12.25 23.11
N LYS A 544 18.63 12.03 24.32
CA LYS A 544 19.23 11.06 25.25
C LYS A 544 19.37 9.71 24.51
N PRO A 545 20.54 9.02 24.56
CA PRO A 545 20.71 7.75 23.89
C PRO A 545 19.56 6.81 24.27
N ALA A 546 18.98 6.12 23.28
CA ALA A 546 18.03 5.06 23.58
C ALA A 546 18.70 4.10 24.58
N ALA A 547 18.05 3.84 25.72
CA ALA A 547 18.52 2.76 26.58
C ALA A 547 18.60 1.49 25.72
N PRO A 548 19.60 0.60 25.95
CA PRO A 548 19.67 -0.66 25.22
C PRO A 548 18.29 -1.33 25.26
N SER A 549 17.83 -1.82 24.11
CA SER A 549 16.55 -2.53 24.06
C SER A 549 16.60 -3.65 25.11
N PRO A 550 15.66 -3.67 26.07
CA PRO A 550 15.62 -4.71 27.09
C PRO A 550 15.47 -6.10 26.46
N ARG A 551 14.69 -6.21 25.37
CA ARG A 551 14.53 -7.45 24.61
C ARG A 551 15.85 -7.86 23.95
N LEU A 552 16.52 -6.95 23.23
CA LEU A 552 17.81 -7.25 22.61
C LEU A 552 18.85 -7.73 23.62
N LEU A 553 18.94 -7.03 24.74
CA LEU A 553 19.92 -7.32 25.78
C LEU A 553 19.61 -8.63 26.50
N SER A 554 18.38 -8.80 26.99
CA SER A 554 17.99 -9.96 27.82
C SER A 554 17.93 -11.26 27.04
N LYS A 555 17.51 -11.22 25.77
CA LYS A 555 17.29 -12.42 24.95
C LYS A 555 18.50 -12.77 24.08
N TYR A 556 19.21 -11.78 23.54
CA TYR A 556 20.25 -12.00 22.53
C TYR A 556 21.64 -11.51 22.97
N GLY A 557 21.77 -10.83 24.12
CA GLY A 557 23.05 -10.26 24.57
C GLY A 557 23.53 -9.07 23.73
N ILE A 558 22.66 -8.47 22.92
CA ILE A 558 22.98 -7.34 22.05
C ILE A 558 22.70 -6.03 22.79
N ARG A 559 23.66 -5.10 22.78
CA ARG A 559 23.52 -3.75 23.35
C ARG A 559 23.32 -2.76 22.21
N GLY A 560 22.07 -2.36 21.99
CA GLY A 560 21.74 -1.39 20.94
C GLY A 560 20.26 -1.01 20.95
N ALA A 561 19.89 -0.11 20.05
CA ALA A 561 18.50 0.21 19.75
C ALA A 561 17.89 -0.85 18.83
N GLU A 562 16.59 -1.13 19.03
CA GLU A 562 15.83 -2.12 18.27
C GLU A 562 14.87 -1.42 17.31
N TYR A 563 14.98 -1.75 16.03
CA TYR A 563 14.08 -1.34 14.96
C TYR A 563 13.69 -2.57 14.14
N VAL A 564 12.79 -2.41 13.18
CA VAL A 564 12.38 -3.50 12.29
C VAL A 564 12.43 -3.07 10.83
N TRP A 565 12.63 -4.05 9.97
CA TRP A 565 12.27 -3.92 8.57
C TRP A 565 11.39 -5.12 8.22
N HIS A 566 10.39 -4.89 7.39
CA HIS A 566 9.35 -5.88 7.14
C HIS A 566 8.63 -5.63 5.82
N CYS A 567 7.93 -6.66 5.35
CA CYS A 567 6.92 -6.47 4.32
C CYS A 567 5.73 -5.71 4.91
N HIS A 568 5.17 -4.77 4.15
CA HIS A 568 3.97 -4.02 4.51
C HIS A 568 2.70 -4.59 3.87
N ILE A 569 2.73 -5.84 3.43
CA ILE A 569 1.52 -6.67 3.36
C ILE A 569 1.31 -7.18 4.79
N LEU A 570 0.27 -6.71 5.48
CA LEU A 570 0.19 -6.90 6.93
C LEU A 570 -0.03 -8.36 7.35
N GLU A 571 -0.61 -9.18 6.47
CA GLU A 571 -0.66 -10.62 6.65
C GLU A 571 0.74 -11.26 6.57
N HIS A 572 1.58 -10.82 5.64
CA HIS A 572 2.99 -11.25 5.54
C HIS A 572 3.78 -10.77 6.75
N GLU A 573 3.61 -9.52 7.19
CA GLU A 573 4.26 -8.97 8.40
C GLU A 573 3.99 -9.84 9.63
N GLU A 574 2.73 -10.25 9.82
CA GLU A 574 2.28 -11.02 10.97
C GLU A 574 2.75 -12.48 10.95
N HIS A 575 3.07 -13.02 9.75
CA HIS A 575 3.30 -14.45 9.55
C HIS A 575 4.38 -14.76 8.49
N ASP A 576 5.63 -14.31 8.60
CA ASP A 576 6.31 -13.57 9.67
C ASP A 576 7.47 -12.80 9.01
N MET A 577 7.14 -12.04 7.97
CA MET A 577 8.06 -11.36 7.06
C MET A 577 8.57 -10.05 7.67
N MET A 578 9.00 -10.13 8.91
CA MET A 578 9.53 -9.05 9.73
C MET A 578 10.79 -9.53 10.45
N HIS A 579 11.79 -8.67 10.52
CA HIS A 579 13.00 -8.98 11.26
C HIS A 579 13.58 -7.76 11.95
N VAL A 580 14.29 -8.02 13.05
CA VAL A 580 14.94 -6.99 13.85
C VAL A 580 16.17 -6.43 13.13
N MET A 581 16.25 -5.10 13.08
CA MET A 581 17.46 -4.32 12.84
C MET A 581 18.00 -3.77 14.16
N ALA A 582 19.20 -4.19 14.55
CA ALA A 582 19.88 -3.70 15.75
C ALA A 582 20.92 -2.63 15.40
N VAL A 583 20.88 -1.49 16.09
CA VAL A 583 21.84 -0.38 15.91
C VAL A 583 22.62 -0.19 17.20
N MET A 584 23.93 -0.44 17.15
CA MET A 584 24.84 -0.44 18.31
C MET A 584 25.60 0.87 18.46
#